data_AF-A0A3N9NMB1-F1
#
_entry.id   AF-A0A3N9NMB1-F1
#
_cell.length_a   1.000
_cell.length_b   1.000
_cell.length_c   1.000
_cell.angle_alpha   90.00
_cell.angle_beta   90.00
_cell.angle_gamma   90.00
#
_symmetry.space_group_name_H-M   'P 1'
#
loop_
_entity.id
_entity.type
_entity.pdbx_description
1 polymer ?
#
loop_
_entity_poly.entity_id
_entity_poly.type
_entity_poly.pdbx_seq_one_letter_code
_entity_poly.pdbx_strand_id
1 'polypeptide(L)'
;MKKIVMMTLVTMLLATFGAAQIILDGNGDDWAAVPYAVQDWVDGVEGLYPEEVGAIVTDNVDIKNVKATIVGNTVFWYMQFHGGPAWPNNAMTGEHNGVPVVSSRGYYHALLDLDNNVETGWKTDWYETHYTTVGYLASQNYENANPLGAEIYMGWGGRYWYPAPHPDSAGIKNSGVRQVSYEIVDCSEYDGVADNELQFGISGAEVVKPDSAKGMAWQGALLIAESHNENLNNDKLRSFFLGHAWGEDFIEIGYELTPVYEYFLAKQGVKYFNDGDVIGICGFSETPMDDWGCDFSTRGEFTCPGIPVRPASIQFDEDDSDWADVPFAVQDWVNGVEGLYPEEVGAAVTDNVDIKDVKAHVDLDEGVIYWLLR
;
A
#
# COMPACT_ATOMS: atom_id res chain seq x y z
N MET A 1 -10.22 -60.54 33.03
CA MET A 1 -10.69 -59.46 32.12
C MET A 1 -9.66 -58.35 32.14
N LYS A 2 -8.88 -58.20 31.07
CA LYS A 2 -7.90 -57.12 30.91
C LYS A 2 -8.64 -55.83 30.54
N LYS A 3 -8.53 -54.77 31.35
CA LYS A 3 -8.98 -53.43 30.98
C LYS A 3 -7.96 -52.85 29.99
N ILE A 4 -8.40 -52.65 28.76
CA ILE A 4 -7.67 -51.86 27.76
C ILE A 4 -7.90 -50.39 28.14
N VAL A 5 -6.83 -49.70 28.51
CA VAL A 5 -6.83 -48.24 28.64
C VAL A 5 -6.64 -47.69 27.23
N MET A 6 -7.70 -47.12 26.69
CA MET A 6 -7.68 -46.45 25.39
C MET A 6 -7.09 -45.05 25.63
N MET A 7 -5.81 -44.90 25.30
CA MET A 7 -5.10 -43.62 25.38
C MET A 7 -5.42 -42.85 24.11
N THR A 8 -6.32 -41.87 24.20
CA THR A 8 -6.64 -40.96 23.11
C THR A 8 -5.44 -40.04 22.89
N LEU A 9 -4.68 -40.31 21.83
CA LEU A 9 -3.64 -39.40 21.36
C LEU A 9 -4.35 -38.23 20.67
N VAL A 10 -4.43 -37.08 21.35
CA VAL A 10 -4.86 -35.82 20.73
C VAL A 10 -3.67 -35.31 19.94
N THR A 11 -3.68 -35.53 18.63
CA THR A 11 -2.74 -34.89 17.71
C THR A 11 -3.11 -33.41 17.65
N MET A 12 -2.47 -32.57 18.46
CA MET A 12 -2.44 -31.13 18.20
C MET A 12 -1.66 -30.93 16.90
N LEU A 13 -2.38 -30.70 15.81
CA LEU A 13 -1.80 -30.10 14.63
C LEU A 13 -1.43 -28.67 15.03
N LEU A 14 -0.16 -28.44 15.35
CA LEU A 14 0.42 -27.10 15.29
C LEU A 14 0.38 -26.71 13.81
N ALA A 15 -0.71 -26.07 13.39
CA ALA A 15 -0.69 -25.29 12.18
C ALA A 15 0.31 -24.16 12.45
N THR A 16 1.54 -24.32 11.98
CA THR A 16 2.43 -23.21 11.77
C THR A 16 1.72 -22.32 10.74
N PHE A 17 1.07 -21.25 11.22
CA PHE A 17 0.64 -20.18 10.37
C PHE A 17 1.91 -19.64 9.72
N GLY A 18 2.17 -20.02 8.47
CA GLY A 18 3.05 -19.23 7.63
C GLY A 18 2.51 -17.81 7.66
N ALA A 19 3.39 -16.80 7.74
CA ALA A 19 2.97 -15.42 7.64
C ALA A 19 2.07 -15.30 6.40
N ALA A 20 0.81 -14.89 6.60
CA ALA A 20 -0.14 -14.78 5.50
C ALA A 20 0.47 -13.85 4.45
N GLN A 21 0.73 -14.39 3.26
CA GLN A 21 1.20 -13.59 2.15
C GLN A 21 -0.02 -12.89 1.56
N ILE A 22 0.00 -11.56 1.52
CA ILE A 22 -0.97 -10.78 0.76
C ILE A 22 -0.49 -10.69 -0.69
N ILE A 23 -1.36 -11.01 -1.63
CA ILE A 23 -1.12 -10.99 -3.07
C ILE A 23 -2.15 -10.04 -3.69
N LEU A 24 -1.67 -8.92 -4.23
CA LEU A 24 -2.54 -7.94 -4.87
C LEU A 24 -2.90 -8.42 -6.29
N ASP A 25 -4.00 -9.15 -6.43
CA ASP A 25 -4.45 -9.75 -7.69
C ASP A 25 -5.96 -9.60 -7.99
N GLY A 26 -6.71 -8.93 -7.10
CA GLY A 26 -8.14 -8.73 -7.22
C GLY A 26 -8.98 -9.93 -6.77
N ASN A 27 -8.35 -10.92 -6.12
CA ASN A 27 -9.01 -12.03 -5.44
C ASN A 27 -8.81 -11.93 -3.92
N GLY A 28 -9.90 -11.75 -3.16
CA GLY A 28 -9.85 -11.55 -1.71
C GLY A 28 -9.61 -12.80 -0.86
N ASP A 29 -9.20 -13.94 -1.45
CA ASP A 29 -9.02 -15.21 -0.73
C ASP A 29 -7.92 -15.15 0.34
N ASP A 30 -6.82 -14.44 0.07
CA ASP A 30 -5.70 -14.22 0.98
C ASP A 30 -6.07 -13.30 2.16
N TRP A 31 -7.07 -12.42 1.99
CA TRP A 31 -7.65 -11.61 3.05
C TRP A 31 -8.58 -12.37 3.99
N ALA A 32 -8.94 -13.62 3.70
CA ALA A 32 -9.90 -14.38 4.51
C ALA A 32 -9.43 -14.58 5.97
N ALA A 33 -8.11 -14.69 6.19
CA ALA A 33 -7.53 -14.85 7.52
C ALA A 33 -7.26 -13.51 8.23
N VAL A 34 -7.32 -12.38 7.52
CA VAL A 34 -7.13 -11.04 8.10
C VAL A 34 -8.44 -10.61 8.76
N PRO A 35 -8.44 -10.27 10.07
CA PRO A 35 -9.62 -9.76 10.76
C PRO A 35 -10.15 -8.48 10.12
N TYR A 36 -11.46 -8.27 10.25
CA TYR A 36 -12.06 -6.98 9.91
C TYR A 36 -11.66 -5.94 10.94
N ALA A 37 -11.12 -4.82 10.47
CA ALA A 37 -10.99 -3.60 11.26
C ALA A 37 -12.35 -2.91 11.34
N VAL A 38 -13.06 -2.85 10.21
CA VAL A 38 -14.45 -2.44 10.11
C VAL A 38 -15.21 -3.53 9.37
N GLN A 39 -16.34 -3.99 9.93
CA GLN A 39 -17.16 -5.04 9.35
C GLN A 39 -18.60 -4.56 9.19
N ASP A 40 -19.17 -4.81 8.01
CA ASP A 40 -20.58 -4.58 7.68
C ASP A 40 -21.04 -3.18 8.11
N TRP A 41 -20.27 -2.18 7.69
CA TRP A 41 -20.57 -0.78 7.94
C TRP A 41 -21.87 -0.36 7.26
N VAL A 42 -22.34 0.84 7.57
CA VAL A 42 -23.66 1.32 7.17
C VAL A 42 -23.76 1.43 5.65
N ASP A 43 -24.76 0.77 5.08
CA ASP A 43 -25.17 0.91 3.67
C ASP A 43 -26.03 2.16 3.54
N GLY A 44 -25.61 3.11 2.69
CA GLY A 44 -26.29 4.38 2.50
C GLY A 44 -27.65 4.13 1.84
N VAL A 45 -28.74 4.54 2.51
CA VAL A 45 -30.08 4.50 1.91
C VAL A 45 -30.65 5.90 1.77
N GLU A 46 -31.47 6.10 0.73
CA GLU A 46 -32.10 7.39 0.45
C GLU A 46 -32.81 7.93 1.72
N GLY A 47 -32.47 9.15 2.12
CA GLY A 47 -33.02 9.81 3.30
C GLY A 47 -32.33 9.49 4.63
N LEU A 48 -31.27 8.67 4.64
CA LEU A 48 -30.44 8.45 5.84
C LEU A 48 -29.64 9.72 6.19
N TYR A 49 -29.04 10.35 5.20
CA TYR A 49 -28.24 11.57 5.34
C TYR A 49 -29.01 12.78 4.80
N PRO A 50 -28.92 13.95 5.46
CA PRO A 50 -29.42 15.20 4.90
C PRO A 50 -28.42 15.76 3.87
N GLU A 51 -28.87 16.68 3.01
CA GLU A 51 -28.07 17.23 1.90
C GLU A 51 -26.74 17.85 2.38
N GLU A 52 -26.68 18.38 3.59
CA GLU A 52 -25.46 18.97 4.15
C GLU A 52 -24.36 17.97 4.52
N VAL A 53 -24.54 16.66 4.37
CA VAL A 53 -23.45 15.67 4.58
C VAL A 53 -22.53 15.58 3.36
N GLY A 54 -22.94 16.12 2.22
CA GLY A 54 -22.15 16.09 0.99
C GLY A 54 -22.03 14.70 0.37
N ALA A 55 -22.35 13.61 1.08
CA ALA A 55 -22.53 12.28 0.52
C ALA A 55 -23.86 12.24 -0.24
N ILE A 56 -23.80 11.99 -1.54
CA ILE A 56 -24.97 11.53 -2.26
C ILE A 56 -25.16 10.05 -1.85
N VAL A 57 -26.35 9.50 -2.09
CA VAL A 57 -26.58 8.09 -1.80
C VAL A 57 -26.51 7.34 -3.10
N THR A 58 -25.40 6.65 -3.33
CA THR A 58 -25.30 5.62 -4.37
C THR A 58 -24.80 4.31 -3.75
N ASP A 59 -25.60 3.25 -3.93
CA ASP A 59 -25.37 1.89 -3.42
C ASP A 59 -24.07 1.21 -3.90
N ASN A 60 -23.23 1.92 -4.66
CA ASN A 60 -22.05 1.37 -5.32
C ASN A 60 -20.72 1.72 -4.65
N VAL A 61 -20.63 2.84 -3.93
CA VAL A 61 -19.34 3.30 -3.33
C VAL A 61 -19.40 3.49 -1.82
N ASP A 62 -20.55 3.19 -1.19
CA ASP A 62 -20.64 3.10 0.27
C ASP A 62 -19.66 2.04 0.80
N ILE A 63 -18.80 2.44 1.73
CA ILE A 63 -17.79 1.55 2.31
C ILE A 63 -18.48 0.54 3.23
N LYS A 64 -18.27 -0.76 2.97
CA LYS A 64 -18.81 -1.88 3.73
C LYS A 64 -17.82 -2.47 4.71
N ASN A 65 -16.62 -2.80 4.25
CA ASN A 65 -15.61 -3.47 5.07
C ASN A 65 -14.24 -2.84 4.89
N VAL A 66 -13.48 -2.79 5.98
CA VAL A 66 -12.07 -2.40 5.97
C VAL A 66 -11.25 -3.47 6.68
N LYS A 67 -10.14 -3.88 6.07
CA LYS A 67 -9.12 -4.73 6.69
C LYS A 67 -7.75 -4.11 6.50
N ALA A 68 -6.84 -4.39 7.42
CA ALA A 68 -5.44 -4.03 7.27
C ALA A 68 -4.54 -5.03 8.00
N THR A 69 -3.33 -5.18 7.49
CA THR A 69 -2.27 -5.98 8.12
C THR A 69 -0.90 -5.48 7.64
N ILE A 70 0.15 -5.85 8.34
CA ILE A 70 1.53 -5.62 7.89
C ILE A 70 2.17 -6.97 7.60
N VAL A 71 2.85 -7.06 6.45
CA VAL A 71 3.67 -8.22 6.09
C VAL A 71 5.04 -7.70 5.72
N GLY A 72 6.06 -8.06 6.51
CA GLY A 72 7.39 -7.48 6.36
C GLY A 72 7.34 -5.95 6.54
N ASN A 73 7.88 -5.20 5.59
CA ASN A 73 7.95 -3.74 5.66
C ASN A 73 6.79 -3.03 4.93
N THR A 74 5.70 -3.75 4.66
CA THR A 74 4.58 -3.25 3.85
C THR A 74 3.30 -3.33 4.66
N VAL A 75 2.60 -2.20 4.76
CA VAL A 75 1.20 -2.19 5.21
C VAL A 75 0.31 -2.47 4.02
N PHE A 76 -0.60 -3.42 4.19
CA PHE A 76 -1.65 -3.74 3.25
C PHE A 76 -2.98 -3.31 3.83
N TRP A 77 -3.83 -2.71 3.01
CA TRP A 77 -5.21 -2.42 3.36
C TRP A 77 -6.16 -2.85 2.25
N TYR A 78 -7.38 -3.19 2.66
CA TYR A 78 -8.46 -3.68 1.83
C TYR A 78 -9.71 -2.89 2.17
N MET A 79 -10.41 -2.42 1.15
CA MET A 79 -11.66 -1.67 1.27
C MET A 79 -12.68 -2.29 0.32
N GLN A 80 -13.79 -2.77 0.86
CA GLN A 80 -14.93 -3.31 0.12
C GLN A 80 -16.12 -2.38 0.24
N PHE A 81 -16.90 -2.29 -0.83
CA PHE A 81 -18.08 -1.46 -0.95
C PHE A 81 -19.36 -2.30 -0.87
N HIS A 82 -20.51 -1.67 -0.63
CA HIS A 82 -21.80 -2.38 -0.63
C HIS A 82 -22.25 -2.82 -2.03
N GLY A 83 -21.75 -2.16 -3.08
CA GLY A 83 -22.00 -2.50 -4.48
C GLY A 83 -20.74 -2.44 -5.34
N GLY A 84 -20.92 -2.68 -6.64
CA GLY A 84 -19.83 -2.67 -7.60
C GLY A 84 -20.32 -2.73 -9.06
N PRO A 85 -19.45 -2.39 -10.03
CA PRO A 85 -18.05 -2.01 -9.84
C PRO A 85 -17.87 -0.55 -9.41
N ALA A 86 -17.08 -0.33 -8.35
CA ALA A 86 -16.65 1.00 -7.93
C ALA A 86 -15.58 1.61 -8.88
N TRP A 87 -14.88 0.75 -9.64
CA TRP A 87 -13.87 1.17 -10.61
C TRP A 87 -13.75 0.20 -11.80
N PRO A 88 -13.54 0.68 -13.04
CA PRO A 88 -13.66 2.06 -13.51
C PRO A 88 -15.14 2.48 -13.58
N ASN A 89 -15.47 3.63 -13.01
CA ASN A 89 -16.87 4.04 -12.81
C ASN A 89 -17.55 4.79 -13.98
N ASN A 90 -16.78 5.37 -14.90
CA ASN A 90 -17.27 6.20 -16.01
C ASN A 90 -18.37 7.22 -15.63
N ALA A 91 -18.34 7.75 -14.41
CA ALA A 91 -19.39 8.63 -13.89
C ALA A 91 -19.10 10.13 -14.12
N MET A 92 -17.84 10.50 -14.36
CA MET A 92 -17.48 11.90 -14.59
C MET A 92 -17.83 12.30 -16.03
N THR A 93 -18.88 13.11 -16.17
CA THR A 93 -19.29 13.70 -17.45
C THR A 93 -18.78 15.13 -17.57
N GLY A 94 -18.45 15.56 -18.78
CA GLY A 94 -18.05 16.92 -19.07
C GLY A 94 -18.15 17.25 -20.56
N GLU A 95 -17.82 18.48 -20.92
CA GLU A 95 -17.72 18.90 -22.32
C GLU A 95 -16.33 19.47 -22.57
N HIS A 96 -15.70 19.06 -23.67
CA HIS A 96 -14.45 19.63 -24.12
C HIS A 96 -14.55 19.99 -25.60
N ASN A 97 -14.29 21.26 -25.94
CA ASN A 97 -14.42 21.79 -27.30
C ASN A 97 -15.78 21.47 -27.98
N GLY A 98 -16.88 21.45 -27.21
CA GLY A 98 -18.21 21.11 -27.74
C GLY A 98 -18.49 19.62 -27.88
N VAL A 99 -17.59 18.75 -27.42
CA VAL A 99 -17.74 17.29 -27.45
C VAL A 99 -18.01 16.78 -26.03
N PRO A 100 -19.12 16.05 -25.81
CA PRO A 100 -19.36 15.36 -24.55
C PRO A 100 -18.26 14.31 -24.29
N VAL A 101 -17.69 14.33 -23.09
CA VAL A 101 -16.67 13.38 -22.66
C VAL A 101 -17.13 12.69 -21.39
N VAL A 102 -16.86 11.39 -21.31
CA VAL A 102 -17.06 10.58 -20.11
C VAL A 102 -15.71 10.09 -19.63
N SER A 103 -15.50 10.08 -18.33
CA SER A 103 -14.27 9.62 -17.70
C SER A 103 -14.55 8.88 -16.40
N SER A 104 -13.65 7.96 -16.06
CA SER A 104 -13.58 7.43 -14.71
C SER A 104 -12.60 8.27 -13.91
N ARG A 105 -12.99 8.68 -12.70
CA ARG A 105 -12.12 9.33 -11.72
C ARG A 105 -12.55 8.87 -10.33
N GLY A 106 -11.62 8.73 -9.40
CA GLY A 106 -11.95 8.26 -8.06
C GLY A 106 -10.72 8.25 -7.19
N TYR A 107 -10.96 8.50 -5.91
CA TYR A 107 -9.97 8.53 -4.85
C TYR A 107 -10.39 7.58 -3.73
N TYR A 108 -9.47 6.73 -3.31
CA TYR A 108 -9.70 5.71 -2.29
C TYR A 108 -8.54 5.72 -1.32
N HIS A 109 -8.84 5.89 -0.03
CA HIS A 109 -7.86 6.19 1.00
C HIS A 109 -8.07 5.33 2.25
N ALA A 110 -6.97 4.99 2.91
CA ALA A 110 -6.97 4.59 4.30
C ALA A 110 -6.40 5.72 5.16
N LEU A 111 -7.20 6.25 6.09
CA LEU A 111 -6.74 7.17 7.12
C LEU A 111 -6.26 6.37 8.33
N LEU A 112 -5.12 6.74 8.89
CA LEU A 112 -4.47 6.02 9.98
C LEU A 112 -4.18 6.93 11.17
N ASP A 113 -4.68 6.52 12.32
CA ASP A 113 -4.43 7.09 13.64
C ASP A 113 -3.21 6.37 14.24
N LEU A 114 -2.06 7.04 14.17
CA LEU A 114 -0.76 6.46 14.51
C LEU A 114 -0.45 6.58 16.01
N ASP A 115 -1.04 7.56 16.69
CA ASP A 115 -0.83 7.81 18.12
C ASP A 115 -2.01 7.37 19.01
N ASN A 116 -3.07 6.84 18.40
CA ASN A 116 -4.36 6.45 19.00
C ASN A 116 -5.06 7.58 19.74
N ASN A 117 -4.86 8.81 19.30
CA ASN A 117 -5.50 9.96 19.89
C ASN A 117 -6.48 10.59 18.90
N VAL A 118 -7.76 10.30 19.12
CA VAL A 118 -8.86 10.88 18.33
C VAL A 118 -8.89 12.42 18.38
N GLU A 119 -8.15 13.06 19.29
CA GLU A 119 -8.05 14.52 19.39
C GLU A 119 -6.98 15.17 18.51
N THR A 120 -6.11 14.40 17.88
CA THR A 120 -5.05 14.87 16.98
C THR A 120 -5.32 14.49 15.52
N GLY A 121 -4.60 15.14 14.62
CA GLY A 121 -4.69 14.89 13.19
C GLY A 121 -6.04 15.22 12.56
N TRP A 122 -6.24 14.70 11.35
CA TRP A 122 -7.47 14.88 10.57
C TRP A 122 -8.63 14.19 11.27
N LYS A 123 -9.58 15.00 11.76
CA LYS A 123 -10.84 14.50 12.30
C LYS A 123 -11.79 14.08 11.18
N THR A 124 -12.18 12.82 11.20
CA THR A 124 -13.11 12.24 10.22
C THR A 124 -14.57 12.60 10.46
N ASP A 125 -14.90 13.39 11.49
CA ASP A 125 -16.26 13.88 11.69
C ASP A 125 -16.62 15.07 10.79
N TRP A 126 -15.61 15.73 10.22
CA TRP A 126 -15.77 16.89 9.36
C TRP A 126 -14.80 16.82 8.18
N TYR A 127 -15.30 17.19 7.00
CA TYR A 127 -14.48 17.35 5.82
C TYR A 127 -14.90 18.61 5.07
N GLU A 128 -13.93 19.47 4.81
CA GLU A 128 -14.09 20.76 4.17
C GLU A 128 -15.08 21.68 4.89
N THR A 129 -16.35 21.65 4.48
CA THR A 129 -17.41 22.55 4.95
C THR A 129 -18.66 21.82 5.43
N HIS A 130 -18.59 20.49 5.56
CA HIS A 130 -19.72 19.66 5.96
C HIS A 130 -19.33 18.51 6.89
N TYR A 131 -20.36 17.92 7.53
CA TYR A 131 -20.21 16.62 8.19
C TYR A 131 -19.86 15.56 7.16
N THR A 132 -19.05 14.60 7.57
CA THR A 132 -18.91 13.32 6.84
C THR A 132 -20.07 12.38 7.20
N THR A 133 -20.19 11.24 6.51
CA THR A 133 -21.18 10.21 6.84
C THR A 133 -21.03 9.72 8.29
N VAL A 134 -19.81 9.40 8.73
CA VAL A 134 -19.53 9.00 10.13
C VAL A 134 -19.74 10.13 11.13
N GLY A 135 -19.35 11.36 10.78
CA GLY A 135 -19.53 12.53 11.64
C GLY A 135 -21.00 12.86 11.90
N TYR A 136 -21.83 12.77 10.85
CA TYR A 136 -23.26 12.92 10.97
C TYR A 136 -23.86 11.84 11.88
N LEU A 137 -23.58 10.56 11.63
CA LEU A 137 -24.09 9.45 12.46
C LEU A 137 -23.66 9.60 13.93
N ALA A 138 -22.40 9.98 14.17
CA ALA A 138 -21.88 10.25 15.51
C ALA A 138 -22.66 11.40 16.19
N SER A 139 -22.95 12.49 15.47
CA SER A 139 -23.74 13.62 15.98
C SER A 139 -25.17 13.21 16.37
N GLN A 140 -25.72 12.16 15.73
CA GLN A 140 -27.03 11.58 16.05
C GLN A 140 -26.97 10.52 17.16
N ASN A 141 -25.79 10.27 17.76
CA ASN A 141 -25.54 9.19 18.70
C ASN A 141 -25.85 7.79 18.13
N TYR A 142 -25.58 7.59 16.84
CA TYR A 142 -25.67 6.27 16.23
C TYR A 142 -24.66 5.31 16.89
N GLU A 143 -25.11 4.10 17.21
CA GLU A 143 -24.25 3.11 17.88
C GLU A 143 -23.08 2.71 16.98
N ASN A 144 -21.86 2.73 17.54
CA ASN A 144 -20.62 2.42 16.82
C ASN A 144 -20.22 3.41 15.73
N ALA A 145 -20.84 4.59 15.62
CA ALA A 145 -20.31 5.68 14.81
C ALA A 145 -19.20 6.42 15.56
N ASN A 146 -17.99 5.89 15.48
CA ASN A 146 -16.80 6.46 16.11
C ASN A 146 -15.93 7.15 15.05
N PRO A 147 -15.73 8.48 15.14
CA PRO A 147 -14.72 9.18 14.37
C PRO A 147 -13.29 8.75 14.75
N LEU A 148 -12.40 8.90 13.78
CA LEU A 148 -10.94 8.79 13.85
C LEU A 148 -10.29 10.19 13.82
N GLY A 149 -9.16 10.36 14.51
CA GLY A 149 -8.19 11.45 14.29
C GLY A 149 -6.94 10.86 13.65
N ALA A 150 -6.58 11.28 12.44
CA ALA A 150 -5.55 10.60 11.64
C ALA A 150 -4.29 11.44 11.45
N GLU A 151 -3.12 10.87 11.74
CA GLU A 151 -1.82 11.49 11.46
C GLU A 151 -1.40 11.33 10.00
N ILE A 152 -1.87 10.27 9.32
CA ILE A 152 -1.62 10.09 7.89
C ILE A 152 -2.85 9.59 7.15
N TYR A 153 -2.89 9.85 5.85
CA TYR A 153 -3.68 9.05 4.92
C TYR A 153 -2.79 8.43 3.84
N MET A 154 -3.18 7.24 3.38
CA MET A 154 -2.58 6.52 2.27
C MET A 154 -3.59 6.41 1.15
N GLY A 155 -3.33 7.09 0.03
CA GLY A 155 -4.30 7.33 -1.03
C GLY A 155 -3.93 6.73 -2.38
N TRP A 156 -4.93 6.15 -3.04
CA TRP A 156 -4.87 5.77 -4.44
C TRP A 156 -5.81 6.65 -5.25
N GLY A 157 -5.33 7.12 -6.40
CA GLY A 157 -6.10 7.97 -7.32
C GLY A 157 -6.01 7.45 -8.75
N GLY A 158 -7.17 7.36 -9.42
CA GLY A 158 -7.24 6.93 -10.82
C GLY A 158 -7.94 7.95 -11.71
N ARG A 159 -7.51 8.06 -12.97
CA ARG A 159 -8.25 8.81 -14.00
C ARG A 159 -8.12 8.23 -15.42
N TYR A 160 -9.26 7.84 -16.00
CA TYR A 160 -9.39 7.17 -17.30
C TYR A 160 -10.38 7.93 -18.17
N TRP A 161 -10.13 8.01 -19.47
CA TRP A 161 -11.01 8.65 -20.45
C TRP A 161 -11.73 7.59 -21.28
N TYR A 162 -13.03 7.76 -21.47
CA TYR A 162 -13.83 6.90 -22.32
C TYR A 162 -14.63 7.71 -23.36
N PRO A 163 -14.55 7.40 -24.67
CA PRO A 163 -13.78 6.33 -25.34
C PRO A 163 -12.36 6.74 -25.81
N ALA A 164 -11.47 5.76 -26.03
CA ALA A 164 -10.14 5.97 -26.64
C ALA A 164 -10.19 5.94 -28.18
N PRO A 165 -9.36 6.71 -28.93
CA PRO A 165 -8.58 7.89 -28.53
C PRO A 165 -9.40 9.18 -28.73
N HIS A 166 -9.47 10.02 -27.70
CA HIS A 166 -10.06 11.35 -27.79
C HIS A 166 -8.97 12.37 -28.20
N PRO A 167 -9.25 13.31 -29.13
CA PRO A 167 -8.28 14.35 -29.54
C PRO A 167 -7.78 15.22 -28.37
N ASP A 168 -8.52 15.22 -27.25
CA ASP A 168 -8.27 16.08 -26.08
C ASP A 168 -7.73 15.32 -24.87
N SER A 169 -6.91 14.29 -25.05
CA SER A 169 -6.13 13.73 -23.93
C SER A 169 -5.13 14.73 -23.30
N ALA A 170 -5.29 16.05 -23.50
CA ALA A 170 -4.40 17.11 -23.06
C ALA A 170 -2.93 16.91 -23.47
N GLY A 171 -2.68 16.24 -24.61
CA GLY A 171 -1.33 15.84 -25.04
C GLY A 171 -0.77 14.61 -24.30
N ILE A 172 -1.54 14.00 -23.40
CA ILE A 172 -1.17 12.81 -22.63
C ILE A 172 -1.79 11.56 -23.28
N LYS A 173 -0.98 10.92 -24.12
CA LYS A 173 -0.99 9.49 -24.52
C LYS A 173 -2.31 8.92 -25.10
N ASN A 174 -2.17 8.22 -26.23
CA ASN A 174 -3.24 7.46 -26.92
C ASN A 174 -3.78 6.25 -26.12
N SER A 175 -3.44 6.12 -24.83
CA SER A 175 -3.73 4.93 -24.04
C SER A 175 -5.07 4.96 -23.29
N GLY A 176 -5.74 6.12 -23.23
CA GLY A 176 -7.01 6.27 -22.49
C GLY A 176 -6.85 6.34 -20.97
N VAL A 177 -5.62 6.16 -20.44
CA VAL A 177 -5.31 6.30 -19.01
C VAL A 177 -4.52 7.59 -18.82
N ARG A 178 -5.08 8.52 -18.05
CA ARG A 178 -4.42 9.81 -17.76
C ARG A 178 -3.44 9.68 -16.61
N GLN A 179 -3.86 9.05 -15.51
CA GLN A 179 -3.12 9.01 -14.26
C GLN A 179 -3.54 7.80 -13.42
N VAL A 180 -2.55 7.20 -12.76
CA VAL A 180 -2.71 6.31 -11.62
C VAL A 180 -1.63 6.71 -10.61
N SER A 181 -2.05 7.20 -9.45
CA SER A 181 -1.18 7.76 -8.43
C SER A 181 -1.39 7.12 -7.07
N TYR A 182 -0.32 7.15 -6.30
CA TYR A 182 -0.26 6.72 -4.91
C TYR A 182 0.30 7.88 -4.10
N GLU A 183 -0.26 8.12 -2.94
CA GLU A 183 0.23 9.14 -2.02
C GLU A 183 0.19 8.65 -0.58
N ILE A 184 1.12 9.14 0.20
CA ILE A 184 1.07 9.14 1.66
C ILE A 184 1.23 10.59 2.07
N VAL A 185 0.33 11.08 2.91
CA VAL A 185 0.31 12.48 3.35
C VAL A 185 0.27 12.52 4.86
N ASP A 186 1.08 13.39 5.44
CA ASP A 186 1.01 13.78 6.84
C ASP A 186 -0.14 14.77 7.01
N CYS A 187 -1.14 14.36 7.80
CA CYS A 187 -2.28 15.15 8.21
C CYS A 187 -2.35 15.32 9.74
N SER A 188 -1.24 15.11 10.46
CA SER A 188 -1.15 15.29 11.92
C SER A 188 -1.50 16.70 12.41
N GLU A 189 -1.37 17.70 11.54
CA GLU A 189 -1.71 19.10 11.81
C GLU A 189 -2.99 19.56 11.09
N TYR A 190 -3.60 18.69 10.28
CA TYR A 190 -4.78 19.02 9.49
C TYR A 190 -6.04 19.07 10.38
N ASP A 191 -6.81 20.14 10.27
CA ASP A 191 -7.99 20.38 11.11
C ASP A 191 -9.33 19.99 10.43
N GLY A 192 -9.27 19.32 9.28
CA GLY A 192 -10.46 18.90 8.52
C GLY A 192 -11.08 20.00 7.65
N VAL A 193 -10.54 21.23 7.65
CA VAL A 193 -11.04 22.34 6.83
C VAL A 193 -10.31 22.43 5.50
N ALA A 194 -11.02 22.71 4.41
CA ALA A 194 -10.48 22.70 3.04
C ALA A 194 -9.26 23.61 2.87
N ASP A 195 -8.27 23.13 2.10
CA ASP A 195 -7.17 23.91 1.52
C ASP A 195 -6.37 24.78 2.51
N ASN A 196 -6.16 24.29 3.74
CA ASN A 196 -5.10 24.85 4.58
C ASN A 196 -3.76 24.14 4.26
N GLU A 197 -2.66 24.88 4.31
CA GLU A 197 -1.30 24.37 4.03
C GLU A 197 -0.78 23.47 5.19
N LEU A 198 -1.66 22.64 5.79
CA LEU A 198 -1.39 21.78 6.94
C LEU A 198 -1.29 20.30 6.57
N GLN A 199 -1.33 19.99 5.27
CA GLN A 199 -1.07 18.66 4.73
C GLN A 199 0.30 18.64 4.06
N PHE A 200 1.10 17.64 4.38
CA PHE A 200 2.47 17.51 3.87
C PHE A 200 2.68 16.14 3.25
N GLY A 201 2.86 16.07 1.93
CA GLY A 201 3.16 14.81 1.24
C GLY A 201 4.40 14.13 1.81
N ILE A 202 4.24 12.93 2.36
CA ILE A 202 5.32 12.04 2.80
C ILE A 202 5.93 11.33 1.58
N SER A 203 5.08 10.86 0.66
CA SER A 203 5.51 10.28 -0.61
C SER A 203 4.39 10.37 -1.64
N GLY A 204 4.66 10.96 -2.80
CA GLY A 204 3.79 10.87 -3.98
C GLY A 204 4.50 10.07 -5.08
N ALA A 205 3.79 9.12 -5.68
CA ALA A 205 4.29 8.29 -6.78
C ALA A 205 3.21 8.13 -7.87
N GLU A 206 3.65 7.99 -9.12
CA GLU A 206 2.74 7.81 -10.26
C GLU A 206 3.25 6.69 -11.18
N VAL A 207 2.32 5.93 -11.75
CA VAL A 207 2.63 4.96 -12.80
C VAL A 207 3.13 5.70 -14.05
N VAL A 208 4.41 5.57 -14.36
CA VAL A 208 5.04 6.30 -15.47
C VAL A 208 4.49 5.84 -16.81
N LYS A 209 3.82 6.77 -17.53
CA LYS A 209 3.20 6.50 -18.83
C LYS A 209 2.19 5.37 -18.75
N PRO A 210 1.08 5.57 -18.00
CA PRO A 210 0.12 4.52 -17.79
C PRO A 210 -0.67 4.26 -19.08
N ASP A 211 -1.06 3.00 -19.23
CA ASP A 211 -1.99 2.52 -20.24
C ASP A 211 -2.89 1.47 -19.60
N SER A 212 -3.84 0.92 -20.37
CA SER A 212 -4.78 -0.08 -19.84
C SER A 212 -4.07 -1.32 -19.29
N ALA A 213 -2.86 -1.64 -19.75
CA ALA A 213 -2.10 -2.78 -19.25
C ALA A 213 -1.31 -2.44 -17.97
N LYS A 214 -0.78 -1.21 -17.85
CA LYS A 214 -0.01 -0.78 -16.67
C LYS A 214 -0.88 -0.26 -15.54
N GLY A 215 -1.93 0.51 -15.85
CA GLY A 215 -2.73 1.21 -14.85
C GLY A 215 -3.49 0.25 -13.93
N MET A 216 -3.84 -0.94 -14.43
CA MET A 216 -4.54 -1.99 -13.68
C MET A 216 -3.62 -3.14 -13.24
N ALA A 217 -2.32 -3.06 -13.54
CA ALA A 217 -1.37 -4.10 -13.16
C ALA A 217 -0.51 -3.63 -11.99
N TRP A 218 -0.14 -4.59 -11.13
CA TRP A 218 0.85 -4.38 -10.10
C TRP A 218 2.18 -3.91 -10.72
N GLN A 219 2.69 -2.77 -10.24
CA GLN A 219 3.93 -2.16 -10.75
C GLN A 219 5.18 -2.64 -10.02
N GLY A 220 5.05 -3.43 -8.95
CA GLY A 220 6.19 -3.82 -8.11
C GLY A 220 6.60 -2.66 -7.20
N ALA A 221 7.60 -1.90 -7.65
CA ALA A 221 8.16 -0.78 -6.91
C ALA A 221 8.22 0.48 -7.79
N LEU A 222 7.92 1.63 -7.18
CA LEU A 222 7.90 2.93 -7.86
C LEU A 222 8.86 3.90 -7.18
N LEU A 223 9.37 4.85 -7.97
CA LEU A 223 10.13 5.98 -7.43
C LEU A 223 9.15 6.98 -6.79
N ILE A 224 9.57 7.58 -5.68
CA ILE A 224 8.88 8.74 -5.11
C ILE A 224 9.20 9.96 -5.98
N ALA A 225 8.15 10.55 -6.56
CA ALA A 225 8.26 11.72 -7.41
C ALA A 225 8.26 13.03 -6.60
N GLU A 226 7.61 13.03 -5.43
CA GLU A 226 7.48 14.20 -4.57
C GLU A 226 7.41 13.81 -3.08
N SER A 227 8.00 14.64 -2.21
CA SER A 227 7.92 14.52 -0.76
C SER A 227 8.29 15.84 -0.08
N HIS A 228 7.77 16.09 1.12
CA HIS A 228 8.21 17.16 2.00
C HIS A 228 9.40 16.76 2.87
N ASN A 229 9.86 15.51 2.81
CA ASN A 229 11.14 15.08 3.38
C ASN A 229 12.25 15.19 2.32
N GLU A 230 13.30 15.95 2.62
CA GLU A 230 14.42 16.20 1.70
C GLU A 230 15.14 14.93 1.24
N ASN A 231 15.19 13.89 2.08
CA ASN A 231 15.83 12.62 1.75
C ASN A 231 15.01 11.81 0.73
N LEU A 232 13.69 12.04 0.67
CA LEU A 232 12.76 11.34 -0.22
C LEU A 232 12.45 12.15 -1.50
N ASN A 233 12.39 13.49 -1.42
CA ASN A 233 11.86 14.38 -2.47
C ASN A 233 12.63 14.38 -3.81
N ASN A 234 13.74 13.66 -3.91
CA ASN A 234 14.51 13.50 -5.15
C ASN A 234 15.28 12.17 -5.18
N ASP A 235 14.77 11.17 -4.46
CA ASP A 235 15.41 9.88 -4.43
C ASP A 235 15.25 9.15 -5.77
N LYS A 236 16.31 9.22 -6.58
CA LYS A 236 16.38 8.57 -7.90
C LYS A 236 17.00 7.17 -7.82
N LEU A 237 17.38 6.74 -6.63
CA LEU A 237 18.12 5.50 -6.40
C LEU A 237 17.24 4.42 -5.81
N ARG A 238 16.33 4.79 -4.90
CA ARG A 238 15.43 3.86 -4.22
C ARG A 238 14.03 3.88 -4.82
N SER A 239 13.53 2.70 -5.11
CA SER A 239 12.13 2.44 -5.43
C SER A 239 11.47 1.75 -4.25
N PHE A 240 10.23 2.07 -3.97
CA PHE A 240 9.47 1.57 -2.84
C PHE A 240 8.29 0.74 -3.32
N PHE A 241 7.95 -0.32 -2.58
CA PHE A 241 6.81 -1.16 -2.90
C PHE A 241 5.51 -0.34 -2.84
N LEU A 242 4.82 -0.27 -3.97
CA LEU A 242 3.52 0.39 -4.14
C LEU A 242 2.71 -0.42 -5.16
N GLY A 243 1.56 -0.94 -4.73
CA GLY A 243 0.75 -1.80 -5.56
C GLY A 243 -0.72 -1.76 -5.17
N HIS A 244 -1.59 -2.02 -6.14
CA HIS A 244 -3.01 -2.21 -5.90
C HIS A 244 -3.57 -3.29 -6.83
N ALA A 245 -4.74 -3.81 -6.49
CA ALA A 245 -5.59 -4.54 -7.42
C ALA A 245 -7.07 -4.31 -7.08
N TRP A 246 -7.92 -4.51 -8.09
CA TRP A 246 -9.37 -4.31 -7.99
C TRP A 246 -10.08 -5.65 -8.11
N GLY A 247 -10.95 -5.94 -7.15
CA GLY A 247 -11.99 -6.97 -7.27
C GLY A 247 -13.27 -6.41 -7.88
N GLU A 248 -14.37 -7.16 -7.79
CA GLU A 248 -15.68 -6.71 -8.29
C GLU A 248 -16.20 -5.51 -7.48
N ASP A 249 -16.09 -5.56 -6.16
CA ASP A 249 -16.63 -4.61 -5.20
C ASP A 249 -15.59 -4.17 -4.14
N PHE A 250 -14.30 -4.34 -4.41
CA PHE A 250 -13.25 -3.97 -3.47
C PHE A 250 -11.95 -3.53 -4.16
N ILE A 251 -11.15 -2.77 -3.41
CA ILE A 251 -9.75 -2.48 -3.71
C ILE A 251 -8.85 -3.01 -2.60
N GLU A 252 -7.68 -3.51 -2.99
CA GLU A 252 -6.60 -3.86 -2.09
C GLU A 252 -5.33 -3.11 -2.49
N ILE A 253 -4.59 -2.60 -1.51
CA ILE A 253 -3.40 -1.79 -1.74
C ILE A 253 -2.31 -2.16 -0.75
N GLY A 254 -1.05 -2.06 -1.16
CA GLY A 254 0.09 -2.14 -0.27
C GLY A 254 1.06 -0.96 -0.42
N TYR A 255 1.48 -0.41 0.72
CA TYR A 255 2.47 0.65 0.84
C TYR A 255 3.65 0.18 1.67
N GLU A 256 4.86 0.39 1.15
CA GLU A 256 6.06 0.26 1.97
C GLU A 256 6.08 1.33 3.08
N LEU A 257 6.48 0.94 4.28
CA LEU A 257 6.50 1.81 5.46
C LEU A 257 7.79 2.63 5.60
N THR A 258 8.85 2.32 4.83
CA THR A 258 10.13 3.07 4.87
C THR A 258 9.94 4.59 4.73
N PRO A 259 9.14 5.11 3.77
CA PRO A 259 8.94 6.54 3.64
C PRO A 259 8.31 7.17 4.90
N VAL A 260 7.37 6.47 5.54
CA VAL A 260 6.72 6.93 6.78
C VAL A 260 7.72 6.97 7.94
N TYR A 261 8.53 5.93 8.07
CA TYR A 261 9.58 5.88 9.10
C TYR A 261 10.57 7.02 8.93
N GLU A 262 11.13 7.20 7.74
CA GLU A 262 12.11 8.26 7.48
C GLU A 262 11.52 9.65 7.70
N TYR A 263 10.24 9.83 7.35
CA TYR A 263 9.52 11.07 7.58
C TYR A 263 9.35 11.41 9.06
N PHE A 264 8.71 10.55 9.84
CA PHE A 264 8.44 10.87 11.25
C PHE A 264 9.68 10.80 12.14
N LEU A 265 10.69 10.01 11.76
CA LEU A 265 11.97 10.01 12.47
C LEU A 265 12.69 11.36 12.25
N ALA A 266 12.60 11.94 11.05
CA ALA A 266 13.14 13.27 10.78
C ALA A 266 12.28 14.40 11.40
N LYS A 267 10.94 14.31 11.33
CA LYS A 267 10.02 15.34 11.83
C LYS A 267 9.98 15.39 13.36
N GLN A 268 9.87 14.24 14.01
CA GLN A 268 9.53 14.13 15.44
C GLN A 268 10.48 13.22 16.24
N GLY A 269 11.39 12.50 15.58
CA GLY A 269 12.23 11.50 16.23
C GLY A 269 11.47 10.24 16.66
N VAL A 270 10.29 10.01 16.07
CA VAL A 270 9.40 8.88 16.38
C VAL A 270 9.38 7.91 15.21
N LYS A 271 9.35 6.62 15.51
CA LYS A 271 9.08 5.56 14.56
C LYS A 271 7.73 4.94 14.91
N TYR A 272 6.78 4.97 13.98
CA TYR A 272 5.47 4.30 14.12
C TYR A 272 5.53 2.85 13.59
N PHE A 273 4.42 2.12 13.71
CA PHE A 273 4.26 0.73 13.25
C PHE A 273 5.30 -0.25 13.84
N ASN A 274 5.66 -0.06 15.11
CA ASN A 274 6.48 -1.03 15.84
C ASN A 274 5.66 -2.29 16.17
N ASP A 275 6.37 -3.38 16.48
CA ASP A 275 5.73 -4.61 16.97
C ASP A 275 4.83 -4.31 18.17
N GLY A 276 3.56 -4.70 18.08
CA GLY A 276 2.55 -4.52 19.11
C GLY A 276 1.85 -3.15 19.10
N ASP A 277 2.25 -2.21 18.24
CA ASP A 277 1.49 -0.98 18.04
C ASP A 277 0.07 -1.34 17.55
N VAL A 278 -0.93 -0.65 18.08
CA VAL A 278 -2.30 -0.71 17.56
C VAL A 278 -2.49 0.54 16.72
N ILE A 279 -3.02 0.41 15.52
CA ILE A 279 -3.22 1.53 14.61
C ILE A 279 -4.71 1.63 14.32
N GLY A 280 -5.28 2.81 14.57
CA GLY A 280 -6.65 3.11 14.16
C GLY A 280 -6.71 3.28 12.64
N ILE A 281 -7.78 2.79 12.01
CA ILE A 281 -7.96 2.87 10.55
C ILE A 281 -9.39 3.26 10.21
N CYS A 282 -9.54 4.10 9.19
CA CYS A 282 -10.80 4.47 8.57
C CYS A 282 -10.66 4.40 7.05
N GLY A 283 -11.65 3.82 6.38
CA GLY A 283 -11.78 3.93 4.92
C GLY A 283 -12.36 5.28 4.54
N PHE A 284 -11.88 5.84 3.43
CA PHE A 284 -12.40 7.06 2.82
C PHE A 284 -12.44 6.92 1.30
N SER A 285 -13.58 7.20 0.67
CA SER A 285 -13.70 7.30 -0.78
C SER A 285 -14.34 8.61 -1.21
N GLU A 286 -13.86 9.15 -2.33
CA GLU A 286 -14.41 10.32 -2.99
C GLU A 286 -14.48 10.06 -4.49
N THR A 287 -15.70 10.00 -5.04
CA THR A 287 -15.89 9.62 -6.44
C THR A 287 -17.03 10.40 -7.11
N PRO A 288 -16.97 10.61 -8.44
CA PRO A 288 -18.07 11.16 -9.22
C PRO A 288 -19.26 10.21 -9.36
N MET A 289 -19.17 8.94 -8.93
CA MET A 289 -20.37 8.08 -8.85
C MET A 289 -21.36 8.64 -7.85
N ASP A 290 -20.82 9.28 -6.81
CA ASP A 290 -21.58 9.87 -5.74
C ASP A 290 -21.54 11.40 -5.77
N ASP A 291 -21.40 11.99 -6.98
CA ASP A 291 -21.30 13.44 -7.19
C ASP A 291 -20.22 14.12 -6.34
N TRP A 292 -19.10 13.42 -6.09
CA TRP A 292 -18.00 13.86 -5.21
C TRP A 292 -18.34 13.83 -3.72
N GLY A 293 -19.39 13.11 -3.35
CA GLY A 293 -19.63 12.71 -1.99
C GLY A 293 -18.46 11.93 -1.40
N CYS A 294 -18.28 12.15 -0.09
CA CYS A 294 -17.16 11.63 0.67
C CYS A 294 -17.66 10.61 1.69
N ASP A 295 -17.45 9.34 1.38
CA ASP A 295 -17.85 8.23 2.23
C ASP A 295 -16.74 7.87 3.21
N PHE A 296 -17.07 7.89 4.49
CA PHE A 296 -16.18 7.47 5.56
C PHE A 296 -16.74 6.24 6.29
N SER A 297 -15.85 5.29 6.62
CA SER A 297 -16.19 4.23 7.56
C SER A 297 -16.13 4.73 9.01
N THR A 298 -16.59 3.93 9.98
CA THR A 298 -16.17 4.15 11.36
C THR A 298 -14.69 3.80 11.57
N ARG A 299 -14.13 4.22 12.71
CA ARG A 299 -12.85 3.73 13.24
C ARG A 299 -12.87 2.21 13.45
N GLY A 300 -11.97 1.54 12.76
CA GLY A 300 -11.49 0.20 13.09
C GLY A 300 -10.07 0.25 13.65
N GLU A 301 -9.51 -0.91 13.98
CA GLU A 301 -8.13 -1.03 14.46
C GLU A 301 -7.47 -2.28 13.90
N PHE A 302 -6.14 -2.23 13.72
CA PHE A 302 -5.33 -3.42 13.49
C PHE A 302 -4.05 -3.36 14.34
N THR A 303 -3.50 -4.52 14.69
CA THR A 303 -2.26 -4.62 15.46
C THR A 303 -1.10 -4.88 14.52
N CYS A 304 -0.04 -4.09 14.65
CA CYS A 304 1.23 -4.31 13.98
C CYS A 304 1.83 -5.63 14.48
N PRO A 305 1.94 -6.66 13.62
CA PRO A 305 2.55 -7.92 14.00
C PRO A 305 4.05 -7.74 14.15
N GLY A 306 4.64 -8.47 15.09
CA GLY A 306 6.08 -8.64 15.12
C GLY A 306 6.56 -9.26 13.81
N ILE A 307 7.33 -8.51 13.04
CA ILE A 307 7.97 -9.03 11.83
C ILE A 307 9.01 -10.04 12.32
N PRO A 308 8.86 -11.35 12.00
CA PRO A 308 9.86 -12.32 12.39
C PRO A 308 11.19 -11.91 11.76
N VAL A 309 12.22 -11.71 12.59
CA VAL A 309 13.58 -11.54 12.07
C VAL A 309 13.90 -12.79 11.28
N ARG A 310 14.14 -12.65 9.98
CA ARG A 310 14.67 -13.76 9.18
C ARG A 310 16.04 -14.10 9.79
N PRO A 311 16.25 -15.31 10.32
CA PRO A 311 17.57 -15.72 10.76
C PRO A 311 18.53 -15.58 9.57
N ALA A 312 19.72 -15.04 9.83
CA ALA A 312 20.73 -14.85 8.80
C ALA A 312 22.08 -15.32 9.34
N SER A 313 22.59 -16.41 8.79
CA SER A 313 23.88 -16.97 9.14
C SER A 313 25.03 -16.14 8.56
N ILE A 314 24.73 -15.39 7.50
CA ILE A 314 25.61 -14.43 6.81
C ILE A 314 25.04 -13.01 7.01
N GLN A 315 25.88 -12.09 7.49
CA GLN A 315 25.59 -10.69 7.72
C GLN A 315 25.98 -9.86 6.48
N PHE A 316 25.19 -8.82 6.18
CA PHE A 316 25.50 -7.86 5.11
C PHE A 316 25.99 -6.56 5.74
N ASP A 317 27.21 -6.58 6.29
CA ASP A 317 27.77 -5.53 7.14
C ASP A 317 29.12 -4.99 6.64
N GLU A 318 29.46 -5.24 5.37
CA GLU A 318 30.73 -4.89 4.73
C GLU A 318 31.96 -5.62 5.29
N ASP A 319 31.77 -6.62 6.16
CA ASP A 319 32.77 -7.60 6.58
C ASP A 319 32.49 -8.95 5.90
N ASP A 320 33.53 -9.76 5.73
CA ASP A 320 33.42 -11.11 5.14
C ASP A 320 33.85 -12.23 6.10
N SER A 321 33.99 -11.91 7.39
CA SER A 321 34.45 -12.86 8.41
C SER A 321 33.47 -14.02 8.65
N ASP A 322 32.17 -13.78 8.48
CA ASP A 322 31.09 -14.77 8.48
C ASP A 322 31.17 -15.75 7.30
N TRP A 323 31.89 -15.38 6.23
CA TRP A 323 32.20 -16.28 5.12
C TRP A 323 33.41 -17.17 5.37
N ALA A 324 34.15 -17.01 6.48
CA ALA A 324 35.42 -17.72 6.71
C ALA A 324 35.28 -19.24 6.60
N ASP A 325 34.20 -19.79 7.16
CA ASP A 325 33.94 -21.24 7.21
C ASP A 325 33.20 -21.76 5.97
N VAL A 326 32.70 -20.87 5.10
CA VAL A 326 32.08 -21.26 3.83
C VAL A 326 33.18 -21.67 2.83
N PRO A 327 33.15 -22.90 2.29
CA PRO A 327 34.14 -23.34 1.32
C PRO A 327 34.09 -22.52 0.02
N PHE A 328 35.24 -22.35 -0.62
CA PHE A 328 35.28 -21.78 -1.97
C PHE A 328 34.63 -22.74 -2.97
N ALA A 329 33.65 -22.23 -3.71
CA ALA A 329 33.13 -22.87 -4.92
C ALA A 329 34.11 -22.66 -6.09
N VAL A 330 34.73 -21.48 -6.15
CA VAL A 330 35.85 -21.14 -7.03
C VAL A 330 36.88 -20.40 -6.18
N GLN A 331 38.15 -20.75 -6.32
CA GLN A 331 39.24 -20.11 -5.59
C GLN A 331 40.38 -19.76 -6.54
N ASP A 332 40.96 -18.57 -6.38
CA ASP A 332 42.12 -18.09 -7.13
C ASP A 332 41.93 -18.28 -8.65
N TRP A 333 40.75 -17.89 -9.15
CA TRP A 333 40.45 -17.92 -10.58
C TRP A 333 41.43 -17.03 -11.36
N VAL A 334 41.60 -17.36 -12.64
CA VAL A 334 42.68 -16.81 -13.45
C VAL A 334 42.50 -15.30 -13.63
N ASN A 335 43.49 -14.54 -13.18
CA ASN A 335 43.61 -13.11 -13.46
C ASN A 335 43.78 -12.90 -14.98
N GLY A 336 42.97 -12.03 -15.57
CA GLY A 336 42.93 -11.77 -17.01
C GLY A 336 44.22 -11.13 -17.52
N VAL A 337 45.24 -11.94 -17.80
CA VAL A 337 46.49 -11.46 -18.42
C VAL A 337 46.34 -11.32 -19.93
N GLU A 338 46.97 -10.31 -20.52
CA GLU A 338 46.97 -10.08 -21.96
C GLU A 338 47.40 -11.34 -22.73
N GLY A 339 46.61 -11.73 -23.73
CA GLY A 339 46.84 -12.93 -24.55
C GLY A 339 46.32 -14.25 -23.97
N LEU A 340 45.71 -14.24 -22.76
CA LEU A 340 45.07 -15.43 -22.18
C LEU A 340 43.82 -15.85 -22.96
N TYR A 341 43.02 -14.88 -23.41
CA TYR A 341 41.77 -15.09 -24.13
C TYR A 341 41.90 -14.61 -25.58
N PRO A 342 41.19 -15.25 -26.53
CA PRO A 342 41.18 -14.80 -27.92
C PRO A 342 40.40 -13.48 -28.04
N GLU A 343 40.65 -12.72 -29.12
CA GLU A 343 40.13 -11.35 -29.30
C GLU A 343 38.58 -11.29 -29.33
N GLU A 344 37.90 -12.42 -29.56
CA GLU A 344 36.44 -12.52 -29.52
C GLU A 344 35.85 -12.51 -28.09
N VAL A 345 36.67 -12.68 -27.04
CA VAL A 345 36.23 -12.57 -25.64
C VAL A 345 36.20 -11.10 -25.23
N GLY A 346 35.03 -10.48 -25.28
CA GLY A 346 34.84 -9.04 -25.05
C GLY A 346 35.26 -8.51 -23.66
N ALA A 347 35.43 -9.39 -22.67
CA ALA A 347 35.92 -9.04 -21.33
C ALA A 347 37.46 -9.04 -21.21
N ALA A 348 38.18 -9.49 -22.25
CA ALA A 348 39.63 -9.67 -22.20
C ALA A 348 40.45 -8.37 -22.22
N VAL A 349 39.83 -7.20 -22.45
CA VAL A 349 40.53 -5.95 -22.81
C VAL A 349 40.22 -4.78 -21.86
N THR A 350 39.56 -5.03 -20.71
CA THR A 350 39.24 -3.94 -19.74
C THR A 350 39.73 -4.16 -18.31
N ASP A 351 40.47 -5.24 -18.04
CA ASP A 351 41.34 -5.63 -16.89
C ASP A 351 41.22 -5.01 -15.48
N ASN A 352 40.13 -4.32 -15.15
CA ASN A 352 39.99 -3.61 -13.87
C ASN A 352 39.17 -4.39 -12.84
N VAL A 353 38.39 -5.39 -13.26
CA VAL A 353 37.53 -6.20 -12.39
C VAL A 353 37.46 -7.64 -12.89
N ASP A 354 38.08 -8.56 -12.16
CA ASP A 354 37.99 -10.00 -12.38
C ASP A 354 37.39 -10.68 -11.14
N ILE A 355 36.63 -11.76 -11.35
CA ILE A 355 36.20 -12.63 -10.24
C ILE A 355 37.39 -13.52 -9.89
N LYS A 356 37.90 -13.38 -8.67
CA LYS A 356 38.97 -14.21 -8.14
C LYS A 356 38.39 -15.39 -7.37
N ASP A 357 37.46 -15.10 -6.47
CA ASP A 357 36.92 -16.08 -5.53
C ASP A 357 35.38 -16.08 -5.55
N VAL A 358 34.79 -17.28 -5.49
CA VAL A 358 33.34 -17.47 -5.35
C VAL A 358 33.09 -18.36 -4.16
N LYS A 359 32.28 -17.88 -3.21
CA LYS A 359 31.68 -18.71 -2.16
C LYS A 359 30.18 -18.72 -2.34
N ALA A 360 29.56 -19.86 -2.05
CA ALA A 360 28.11 -19.98 -2.07
C ALA A 360 27.68 -20.94 -0.97
N HIS A 361 26.61 -20.59 -0.28
CA HIS A 361 26.04 -21.36 0.81
C HIS A 361 24.52 -21.36 0.66
N VAL A 362 23.92 -22.54 0.70
CA VAL A 362 22.47 -22.67 0.82
C VAL A 362 22.18 -22.99 2.27
N ASP A 363 21.46 -22.11 2.95
CA ASP A 363 20.89 -22.38 4.26
C ASP A 363 19.42 -22.77 4.07
N LEU A 364 19.12 -24.04 4.33
CA LEU A 364 17.77 -24.59 4.18
C LEU A 364 16.85 -24.24 5.36
N ASP A 365 17.43 -23.96 6.54
CA ASP A 365 16.67 -23.54 7.72
C ASP A 365 16.25 -22.06 7.56
N GLU A 366 17.08 -21.25 6.87
CA GLU A 366 16.77 -19.86 6.52
C GLU A 366 16.03 -19.72 5.19
N GLY A 367 16.05 -20.75 4.34
CA GLY A 367 15.41 -20.75 3.02
C GLY A 367 16.09 -19.80 2.02
N VAL A 368 17.40 -19.58 2.16
CA VAL A 368 18.16 -18.58 1.40
C VAL A 368 19.39 -19.22 0.75
N ILE A 369 19.77 -18.68 -0.43
CA ILE A 369 21.11 -18.88 -1.00
C ILE A 369 21.92 -17.60 -0.82
N TYR A 370 23.01 -17.71 -0.10
CA TYR A 370 24.04 -16.69 0.03
C TYR A 370 25.11 -16.92 -1.03
N TRP A 371 25.63 -15.86 -1.62
CA TRP A 371 26.83 -15.92 -2.45
C TRP A 371 27.73 -14.68 -2.23
N LEU A 372 29.04 -14.90 -2.31
CA LEU A 372 30.07 -13.87 -2.23
C LEU A 372 30.96 -13.97 -3.47
N LEU A 373 31.17 -12.85 -4.15
CA LEU A 373 32.21 -12.68 -5.17
C LEU A 373 33.30 -11.77 -4.62
N ARG A 374 34.55 -12.20 -4.81
CA ARG A 374 35.74 -11.44 -4.43
C ARG A 374 36.68 -11.28 -5.61
#